data_AF-A0A938H017-F1
#
_entry.id   AF-A0A938H017-F1
#
_cell.length_a   1.000
_cell.length_b   1.000
_cell.length_c   1.000
_cell.angle_alpha   90.00
_cell.angle_beta   90.00
_cell.angle_gamma   90.00
#
_symmetry.space_group_name_H-M   'P 1'
#
loop_
_entity.id
_entity.type
_entity.pdbx_description
1 polymer ?
#
loop_
_entity_poly.entity_id
_entity_poly.type
_entity_poly.pdbx_seq_one_letter_code
_entity_poly.pdbx_strand_id
1 'polypeptide(L)'
;PTFWETTHLLMQWNLAMGLFNLLPAFPMDGGRILRALLALRLSYLRATFWAATTGKILCAIGAAIAAFHHPLLAALFIFVFFVGELEYRAARRRELDEAHFRAVAARLDAFAAAPPMAPPPPPAEPGRPASPRNG
;
A
#
# COMPACT_ATOMS: atom_id res chain seq x y z
N PRO A 1 -35.60 30.80 2.33
CA PRO A 1 -34.30 30.82 1.63
C PRO A 1 -34.46 31.22 0.16
N THR A 2 -33.80 32.30 -0.26
CA THR A 2 -33.76 32.71 -1.67
C THR A 2 -32.85 31.78 -2.48
N PHE A 3 -33.09 31.62 -3.79
CA PHE A 3 -32.28 30.76 -4.67
C PHE A 3 -30.77 31.11 -4.64
N TRP A 4 -30.45 32.38 -4.47
CA TRP A 4 -29.08 32.87 -4.35
C TRP A 4 -28.43 32.43 -3.02
N GLU A 5 -29.15 32.54 -1.89
CA GLU A 5 -28.68 32.05 -0.59
C GLU A 5 -28.37 30.56 -0.61
N THR A 6 -29.24 29.75 -1.22
CA THR A 6 -29.01 28.30 -1.32
C THR A 6 -27.78 27.99 -2.16
N THR A 7 -27.54 28.75 -3.22
CA THR A 7 -26.35 28.58 -4.08
C THR A 7 -25.06 28.93 -3.33
N HIS A 8 -25.06 30.01 -2.54
CA HIS A 8 -23.93 30.36 -1.69
C HIS A 8 -23.65 29.31 -0.61
N LEU A 9 -24.70 28.78 0.04
CA LEU A 9 -24.57 27.69 1.01
C LEU A 9 -23.99 26.43 0.36
N LEU A 10 -24.53 26.02 -0.79
CA LEU A 10 -24.02 24.86 -1.54
C LEU A 10 -22.54 25.04 -1.90
N MET A 11 -22.15 26.23 -2.35
CA MET A 11 -20.75 26.53 -2.68
C MET A 11 -19.85 26.41 -1.45
N GLN A 12 -20.24 26.96 -0.30
CA GLN A 12 -19.47 26.88 0.95
C GLN A 12 -19.28 25.44 1.42
N TRP A 13 -20.34 24.62 1.39
CA TRP A 13 -20.26 23.21 1.78
C TRP A 13 -19.40 22.39 0.83
N ASN A 14 -19.49 22.61 -0.49
CA ASN A 14 -18.62 21.94 -1.46
C ASN A 14 -17.16 22.33 -1.25
N LEU A 15 -16.88 23.61 -1.00
CA LEU A 15 -15.53 24.07 -0.70
C LEU A 15 -14.99 23.43 0.58
N ALA A 16 -15.80 23.41 1.65
CA ALA A 16 -15.44 22.79 2.92
C ALA A 16 -15.17 21.29 2.75
N MET A 17 -16.01 20.58 2.01
CA MET A 17 -15.82 19.16 1.68
C MET A 17 -14.54 18.95 0.87
N GLY A 18 -14.24 19.80 -0.12
CA GLY A 18 -13.01 19.73 -0.91
C GLY A 18 -11.76 19.97 -0.07
N LEU A 19 -11.77 20.99 0.79
CA LEU A 19 -10.70 21.28 1.75
C LEU A 19 -10.51 20.13 2.74
N PHE A 20 -11.61 19.56 3.24
CA PHE A 20 -11.54 18.39 4.11
C PHE A 20 -10.94 17.20 3.38
N ASN A 21 -11.29 16.97 2.11
CA ASN A 21 -10.71 15.88 1.33
C ASN A 21 -9.20 16.05 1.07
N LEU A 22 -8.66 17.27 1.14
CA LEU A 22 -7.23 17.54 0.98
C LEU A 22 -6.44 17.41 2.29
N LEU A 23 -7.09 17.23 3.44
CA LEU A 23 -6.37 17.00 4.69
C LEU A 23 -5.53 15.71 4.59
N PRO A 24 -4.28 15.71 5.09
CA PRO A 24 -3.36 14.58 4.96
C PRO A 24 -3.69 13.45 5.95
N ALA A 25 -4.86 12.84 5.80
CA ALA A 25 -5.29 11.66 6.54
C ALA A 25 -5.90 10.62 5.58
N PHE A 26 -5.61 9.33 5.79
CA PHE A 26 -6.40 8.27 5.14
C PHE A 26 -7.79 8.21 5.78
N PRO A 27 -8.87 7.97 5.02
CA PRO A 27 -8.95 7.58 3.61
C PRO A 27 -9.04 8.74 2.61
N MET A 28 -8.94 9.99 3.07
CA MET A 28 -9.14 11.17 2.22
C MET A 28 -8.07 11.30 1.14
N ASP A 29 -8.42 11.97 0.05
CA ASP A 29 -7.53 12.14 -1.11
C ASP A 29 -6.20 12.83 -0.73
N GLY A 30 -6.20 13.70 0.28
CA GLY A 30 -5.01 14.33 0.85
C GLY A 30 -4.00 13.34 1.41
N GLY A 31 -4.44 12.22 1.99
CA GLY A 31 -3.54 11.14 2.42
C GLY A 31 -2.86 10.43 1.24
N ARG A 32 -3.59 10.27 0.13
CA ARG A 32 -3.06 9.69 -1.12
C ARG A 32 -2.08 10.63 -1.81
N ILE A 33 -2.39 11.93 -1.82
CA ILE A 33 -1.52 12.99 -2.33
C ILE A 33 -0.23 13.04 -1.49
N LEU A 34 -0.34 13.06 -0.15
CA LEU A 34 0.83 13.05 0.72
C LEU A 34 1.70 11.82 0.46
N ARG A 35 1.10 10.63 0.35
CA ARG A 35 1.83 9.40 0.00
C ARG A 35 2.54 9.53 -1.34
N ALA A 36 1.87 10.05 -2.37
CA ALA A 36 2.45 10.23 -3.70
C ALA A 36 3.66 11.19 -3.67
N LEU A 37 3.54 12.29 -2.94
CA LEU A 37 4.64 13.25 -2.75
C LEU A 37 5.82 12.62 -2.01
N LEU A 38 5.56 11.84 -0.95
CA LEU A 38 6.61 11.12 -0.22
C LEU A 38 7.26 10.03 -1.07
N ALA A 39 6.49 9.35 -1.93
CA ALA A 39 6.99 8.31 -2.83
C ALA A 39 7.96 8.83 -3.89
N LEU A 40 8.02 10.16 -4.12
CA LEU A 40 9.04 10.77 -4.99
C LEU A 40 10.45 10.71 -4.38
N ARG A 41 10.56 10.59 -3.05
CA ARG A 41 11.84 10.62 -2.32
C ARG A 41 12.09 9.36 -1.48
N LEU A 42 11.05 8.58 -1.20
CA LEU A 42 11.08 7.41 -0.33
C LEU A 42 10.56 6.19 -1.09
N SER A 43 10.92 4.99 -0.62
CA SER A 43 10.26 3.78 -1.10
C SER A 43 8.76 3.84 -0.79
N TYR A 44 7.94 3.30 -1.69
CA TYR A 44 6.48 3.33 -1.59
C TYR A 44 5.98 2.84 -0.22
N LEU A 45 6.57 1.77 0.31
CA LEU A 45 6.29 1.25 1.67
C LEU A 45 6.52 2.28 2.77
N ARG A 46 7.65 3.00 2.73
CA ARG A 46 7.96 4.05 3.70
C ARG A 46 7.04 5.25 3.52
N ALA A 47 6.73 5.61 2.28
CA ALA A 47 5.79 6.69 1.98
C ALA A 47 4.38 6.39 2.53
N THR A 48 3.86 5.18 2.33
CA THR A 48 2.57 4.74 2.87
C THR A 48 2.57 4.75 4.40
N PHE A 49 3.65 4.26 5.03
CA PHE A 49 3.80 4.29 6.49
C PHE A 49 3.78 5.71 7.05
N TRP A 50 4.57 6.62 6.47
CA TRP A 50 4.64 8.00 6.93
C TRP A 50 3.34 8.77 6.67
N ALA A 51 2.73 8.60 5.49
CA ALA A 51 1.43 9.21 5.19
C ALA A 51 0.34 8.76 6.16
N ALA A 52 0.27 7.46 6.48
CA ALA A 52 -0.67 6.93 7.47
C ALA A 52 -0.37 7.41 8.89
N THR A 53 0.91 7.52 9.26
CA THR A 53 1.31 7.97 10.60
C THR A 53 0.96 9.45 10.80
N THR A 54 1.28 10.30 9.84
CA THR A 54 0.91 11.73 9.88
C THR A 54 -0.59 11.92 10.01
N GLY A 55 -1.39 11.18 9.22
CA GLY A 55 -2.84 11.22 9.31
C GLY A 55 -3.39 10.82 10.68
N LYS A 56 -2.84 9.76 11.28
CA LYS A 56 -3.21 9.30 12.62
C LYS A 56 -2.90 10.33 13.70
N ILE A 57 -1.71 10.94 13.63
CA ILE A 57 -1.30 11.98 14.59
C ILE A 57 -2.25 13.18 14.48
N LEU A 58 -2.55 13.63 13.26
CA LEU A 58 -3.47 14.75 13.05
C LEU A 58 -4.88 14.44 13.55
N CYS A 59 -5.39 13.23 13.29
CA CYS A 59 -6.70 12.81 13.82
C CYS A 59 -6.69 12.71 15.34
N ALA A 60 -5.62 12.21 15.96
CA ALA A 60 -5.51 12.12 17.41
C ALA A 60 -5.47 13.52 18.07
N ILE A 61 -4.68 14.44 17.52
CA ILE A 61 -4.63 15.84 17.98
C ILE A 61 -6.00 16.51 17.78
N GLY A 62 -6.60 16.37 16.60
CA GLY A 62 -7.91 16.92 16.30
C GLY A 62 -9.00 16.39 17.24
N ALA A 63 -9.02 15.08 17.50
CA ALA A 63 -9.94 14.46 18.44
C ALA A 63 -9.73 14.98 19.87
N ALA A 64 -8.47 15.09 20.32
CA ALA A 64 -8.16 15.59 21.66
C ALA A 64 -8.62 17.05 21.86
N ILE A 65 -8.35 17.93 20.88
CA ILE A 65 -8.78 19.33 20.93
C ILE A 65 -10.31 19.41 20.87
N ALA A 66 -10.94 18.66 19.96
CA ALA A 66 -12.39 18.69 19.76
C ALA A 66 -13.16 18.09 20.95
N ALA A 67 -12.57 17.17 21.71
CA ALA A 67 -13.25 16.50 22.82
C ALA A 67 -13.77 17.46 23.90
N PHE A 68 -13.11 18.62 24.08
CA PHE A 68 -13.48 19.59 25.11
C PHE A 68 -14.62 20.52 24.70
N HIS A 69 -14.76 20.82 23.41
CA HIS A 69 -15.69 21.86 22.92
C HIS A 69 -16.74 21.34 21.94
N HIS A 70 -16.43 20.28 21.19
CA HIS A 70 -17.23 19.77 20.08
C HIS A 70 -17.18 18.24 20.01
N PRO A 71 -17.99 17.52 20.83
CA PRO A 71 -17.92 16.06 20.93
C PRO A 71 -18.25 15.35 19.62
N LEU A 72 -19.14 15.92 18.79
CA LEU A 72 -19.42 15.39 17.45
C LEU A 72 -18.22 15.48 16.50
N LEU A 73 -17.46 16.58 16.59
CA LEU A 73 -16.24 16.74 15.80
C LEU A 73 -15.14 15.79 16.28
N ALA A 74 -15.05 15.56 17.59
CA ALA A 74 -14.15 14.55 18.16
C ALA A 74 -14.51 13.14 17.66
N ALA A 75 -15.80 12.79 17.66
CA ALA A 75 -16.29 11.53 17.11
C ALA A 75 -15.95 11.38 15.61
N LEU A 76 -16.04 12.46 14.83
CA LEU A 76 -15.61 12.46 13.42
C LEU A 76 -14.12 12.15 13.28
N PHE A 77 -13.25 12.82 14.05
CA PHE A 77 -11.81 12.54 14.01
C PHE A 77 -11.47 11.11 14.42
N ILE A 78 -12.15 10.57 15.44
CA ILE A 78 -12.00 9.18 15.87
C ILE A 78 -12.44 8.24 14.74
N PHE A 79 -13.59 8.50 14.13
CA PHE A 79 -14.09 7.70 13.00
C PHE A 79 -13.09 7.71 11.82
N VAL A 80 -12.61 8.89 11.42
CA VAL A 80 -11.61 9.02 10.35
C VAL A 80 -10.32 8.27 10.70
N PHE A 81 -9.86 8.32 11.95
CA PHE A 81 -8.71 7.55 12.42
C PHE A 81 -8.88 6.04 12.18
N PHE A 82 -10.04 5.48 12.57
CA PHE A 82 -10.32 4.06 12.40
C PHE A 82 -10.44 3.66 10.93
N VAL A 83 -11.16 4.44 10.12
CA VAL A 83 -11.28 4.17 8.68
C VAL A 83 -9.92 4.28 7.99
N GLY A 84 -9.10 5.27 8.36
CA GLY A 84 -7.74 5.42 7.86
C GLY A 84 -6.84 4.24 8.20
N GLU A 85 -6.96 3.68 9.41
CA GLU A 85 -6.25 2.46 9.82
C GLU A 85 -6.67 1.25 8.97
N LEU A 86 -7.96 1.09 8.71
CA LEU A 86 -8.48 0.02 7.85
C LEU A 86 -7.94 0.13 6.42
N GLU A 87 -7.96 1.33 5.84
CA GLU A 87 -7.45 1.58 4.50
C GLU A 87 -5.93 1.36 4.42
N TYR A 88 -5.17 1.81 5.43
CA TYR A 88 -3.73 1.55 5.51
C TYR A 88 -3.42 0.05 5.54
N ARG A 89 -4.16 -0.73 6.34
CA ARG A 89 -4.00 -2.19 6.42
C ARG A 89 -4.37 -2.87 5.11
N ALA A 90 -5.44 -2.41 4.45
CA ALA A 90 -5.85 -2.93 3.15
C ALA A 90 -4.79 -2.64 2.07
N ALA A 91 -4.26 -1.42 2.03
CA ALA A 91 -3.18 -1.04 1.12
C ALA A 91 -1.93 -1.91 1.34
N ARG A 92 -1.52 -2.09 2.60
CA ARG A 92 -0.36 -2.93 2.95
C ARG A 92 -0.56 -4.40 2.59
N ARG A 93 -1.77 -4.95 2.72
CA ARG A 93 -2.08 -6.34 2.32
C ARG A 93 -1.93 -6.53 0.81
N ARG A 94 -2.51 -5.63 0.01
CA ARG A 94 -2.41 -5.68 -1.45
C ARG A 94 -0.96 -5.70 -1.93
N GLU A 95 -0.10 -4.91 -1.29
CA GLU A 95 1.34 -4.89 -1.60
C GLU A 95 2.03 -6.22 -1.29
N LEU A 96 1.71 -6.85 -0.16
CA LEU A 96 2.26 -8.16 0.22
C LEU A 96 1.81 -9.26 -0.74
N ASP A 97 0.53 -9.25 -1.13
CA ASP A 97 -0.03 -10.22 -2.06
C ASP A 97 0.63 -10.11 -3.45
N GLU A 98 0.85 -8.88 -3.93
CA GLU A 98 1.55 -8.63 -5.19
C GLU A 98 3.03 -9.02 -5.14
N ALA A 99 3.70 -8.79 -4.01
CA ALA A 99 5.07 -9.27 -3.80
C ALA A 99 5.14 -10.81 -3.79
N HIS A 100 4.16 -11.47 -3.15
CA HIS A 100 4.07 -12.92 -3.10
C HIS A 100 3.87 -13.51 -4.51
N PHE A 101 2.92 -12.97 -5.27
CA PHE A 101 2.64 -13.43 -6.63
C PHE A 101 3.86 -13.26 -7.56
N ARG A 102 4.55 -12.11 -7.48
CA ARG A 102 5.80 -11.88 -8.23
C ARG A 102 6.89 -12.89 -7.87
N ALA A 103 7.03 -13.24 -6.59
CA ALA A 103 7.99 -14.25 -6.16
C ALA A 103 7.63 -15.67 -6.64
N VAL A 104 6.33 -16.00 -6.69
CA VAL A 104 5.85 -17.28 -7.23
C VAL A 104 6.10 -17.35 -8.74
N ALA A 105 5.74 -16.31 -9.50
CA ALA A 105 5.98 -16.24 -10.94
C ALA A 105 7.47 -16.40 -11.28
N ALA A 106 8.35 -15.67 -10.59
CA ALA A 106 9.79 -15.78 -10.78
C ALA A 106 10.34 -17.19 -10.51
N ARG A 107 9.75 -17.92 -9.55
CA ARG A 107 10.11 -19.33 -9.30
C ARG A 107 9.69 -20.22 -10.46
N LEU A 108 8.47 -20.07 -10.98
CA LEU A 108 7.98 -20.86 -12.11
C LEU A 108 8.83 -20.64 -13.36
N ASP A 109 9.19 -19.38 -13.65
CA ASP A 109 10.09 -19.05 -14.76
C ASP A 109 11.48 -19.67 -14.58
N ALA A 110 12.03 -19.64 -13.37
CA ALA A 110 13.31 -20.27 -13.06
C ALA A 110 13.28 -21.80 -13.23
N PHE A 111 12.17 -22.46 -12.88
CA PHE A 111 11.97 -23.89 -13.16
C PHE A 111 11.89 -24.18 -14.67
N ALA A 112 11.19 -23.33 -15.43
CA ALA A 112 11.06 -23.48 -16.88
C ALA A 112 12.39 -23.23 -17.62
N ALA A 113 13.23 -22.33 -17.10
CA ALA A 113 14.54 -22.01 -17.67
C ALA A 113 15.65 -23.03 -17.31
N ALA A 114 15.39 -23.96 -16.38
CA ALA A 114 16.35 -25.01 -16.05
C ALA A 114 16.51 -25.94 -17.27
N PRO A 115 17.75 -26.22 -17.73
CA PRO A 115 17.97 -27.17 -18.82
C PRO A 115 17.35 -28.53 -18.44
N PRO A 116 16.74 -29.27 -19.40
CA PRO A 116 16.18 -30.57 -19.11
C PRO A 116 17.26 -31.40 -18.42
N MET A 117 16.95 -31.89 -17.21
CA MET A 117 17.87 -32.70 -16.40
C MET A 117 18.52 -33.70 -17.34
N ALA A 118 19.83 -33.53 -17.60
CA ALA A 118 20.56 -34.50 -18.38
C ALA A 118 20.29 -35.84 -17.71
N PRO A 119 19.78 -36.85 -18.46
CA PRO A 119 19.42 -38.12 -17.86
C PRO A 119 20.60 -38.58 -17.01
N PRO A 120 20.35 -39.02 -15.76
CA PRO A 120 21.44 -39.42 -14.87
C PRO A 120 22.34 -40.36 -15.65
N PRO A 121 23.68 -40.15 -15.59
CA PRO A 121 24.61 -40.96 -16.37
C PRO A 121 24.26 -42.43 -16.12
N PRO A 122 24.17 -43.26 -17.18
CA PRO A 122 23.80 -44.65 -17.03
C PRO A 122 24.70 -45.27 -15.94
N PRO A 123 24.15 -46.15 -15.08
CA PRO A 123 24.94 -46.82 -14.05
C PRO A 123 26.21 -47.36 -14.67
N ALA A 124 27.36 -47.11 -14.04
CA ALA A 124 28.64 -47.62 -14.54
C ALA A 124 28.50 -49.13 -14.79
N GLU A 125 28.56 -49.55 -16.04
CA GLU A 125 28.47 -50.97 -16.41
C GLU A 125 29.59 -51.71 -15.66
N PRO A 126 29.26 -52.67 -14.78
CA PRO A 126 30.26 -53.44 -14.08
C PRO A 126 31.04 -54.26 -15.12
N GLY A 127 32.29 -53.86 -15.39
CA GLY A 127 33.21 -54.66 -16.21
C GLY A 127 33.57 -54.14 -17.60
N ARG A 128 33.25 -52.90 -17.98
CA ARG A 128 33.75 -52.35 -19.26
C ARG A 128 35.24 -51.95 -19.13
N PRO A 129 36.18 -52.61 -19.82
CA PRO A 129 37.59 -52.24 -19.76
C PRO A 129 37.79 -50.83 -20.33
N ALA A 130 38.64 -50.03 -19.67
CA ALA A 130 38.99 -48.69 -20.11
C ALA A 130 39.57 -48.74 -21.53
N SER A 131 38.91 -48.07 -22.47
CA SER A 131 39.39 -47.95 -23.85
C SER A 131 40.77 -47.28 -23.86
N PRO A 132 41.80 -47.86 -24.51
CA PRO A 132 43.11 -47.23 -24.60
C PRO A 132 42.97 -45.92 -25.37
N ARG A 133 43.30 -44.82 -24.71
CA ARG A 133 43.35 -43.50 -25.31
C ARG A 133 44.60 -43.47 -26.21
N ASN A 134 44.44 -43.80 -27.49
CA ASN A 134 45.51 -43.69 -28.47
C ASN A 134 45.91 -42.21 -28.63
N GLY A 135 47.13 -41.89 -28.21
CA GLY A 135 47.85 -40.64 -28.43
C GLY A 135 49.33 -40.97 -28.55
#